data_AF-A0A2G6LFM5-F1
#
_entry.id   AF-A0A2G6LFM5-F1
#
_cell.length_a   1.000
_cell.length_b   1.000
_cell.length_c   1.000
_cell.angle_alpha   90.00
_cell.angle_beta   90.00
_cell.angle_gamma   90.00
#
_symmetry.space_group_name_H-M   'P 1'
#
loop_
_entity.id
_entity.type
_entity.pdbx_description
1 polymer ?
#
loop_
_entity_poly.entity_id
_entity_poly.type
_entity_poly.pdbx_seq_one_letter_code
_entity_poly.pdbx_strand_id
1 'polypeptide(L)' 'MIDHLSTYATDYVATKTFYESVFKPLDYSIQMEFVAEWNQDFPTQRMCAFGPEGKPV' A
#
# COMPACT_ATOMS: atom_id res chain seq x y z
N MET A 1 14.65 6.88 13.51
CA MET A 1 13.56 7.48 12.70
C MET A 1 13.09 6.40 11.76
N ILE A 2 11.78 6.13 11.73
CA ILE A 2 11.20 5.14 10.81
C ILE A 2 10.77 5.92 9.56
N ASP A 3 11.24 5.47 8.40
CA ASP A 3 10.87 6.05 7.11
C ASP A 3 9.54 5.46 6.63
N HIS A 4 9.50 4.16 6.43
CA HIS A 4 8.29 3.39 6.13
C HIS A 4 8.39 1.95 6.66
N LEU A 5 7.26 1.23 6.63
CA LEU A 5 7.18 -0.20 6.90
C LEU A 5 6.38 -0.87 5.80
N SER A 6 6.88 -2.00 5.30
CA SER A 6 6.22 -2.78 4.25
C SER A 6 5.87 -4.17 4.75
N THR A 7 4.75 -4.70 4.26
CA THR A 7 4.34 -6.10 4.48
C THR A 7 3.95 -6.72 3.15
N TYR A 8 4.07 -8.05 3.06
CA TYR A 8 3.64 -8.82 1.90
C TYR A 8 2.40 -9.63 2.25
N ALA A 9 1.45 -9.68 1.32
CA ALA A 9 0.23 -10.45 1.45
C ALA A 9 -0.08 -11.14 0.12
N THR A 10 -0.75 -12.29 0.20
CA THR A 10 -1.14 -13.09 -0.97
C THR A 10 -2.49 -12.65 -1.55
N ASP A 11 -3.38 -12.08 -0.75
CA ASP A 11 -4.65 -11.50 -1.19
C ASP A 11 -4.61 -9.96 -1.12
N TYR A 12 -4.21 -9.35 -2.23
CA TYR A 12 -4.10 -7.90 -2.34
C TYR A 12 -5.43 -7.17 -2.06
N VAL A 13 -6.56 -7.68 -2.57
CA VAL A 13 -7.84 -6.98 -2.49
C VAL A 13 -8.31 -6.96 -1.04
N ALA A 14 -8.28 -8.11 -0.38
CA ALA A 14 -8.65 -8.21 1.03
C ALA A 14 -7.74 -7.35 1.92
N THR A 15 -6.42 -7.40 1.70
CA THR A 15 -5.46 -6.61 2.48
C THR A 15 -5.62 -5.11 2.28
N LYS A 16 -5.81 -4.65 1.03
CA LYS A 16 -6.06 -3.25 0.73
C LYS A 16 -7.32 -2.74 1.42
N THR A 17 -8.44 -3.45 1.28
CA THR A 17 -9.72 -3.07 1.91
C THR A 17 -9.62 -3.04 3.43
N PHE A 18 -8.90 -3.99 4.03
CA PHE A 18 -8.64 -3.97 5.47
C PHE A 18 -7.89 -2.70 5.89
N TYR A 19 -6.74 -2.41 5.28
CA TYR A 19 -5.94 -1.24 5.65
C TYR A 19 -6.68 0.07 5.37
N GLU A 20 -7.39 0.18 4.26
CA GLU A 20 -8.23 1.36 3.97
C GLU A 20 -9.26 1.60 5.08
N SER A 21 -9.91 0.55 5.59
CA SER A 21 -10.87 0.67 6.70
C SER A 21 -10.23 1.06 8.03
N VAL A 22 -9.03 0.54 8.33
CA VAL A 22 -8.32 0.76 9.60
C VAL A 22 -7.62 2.12 9.63
N PHE A 23 -7.15 2.59 8.48
CA PHE A 23 -6.43 3.85 8.36
C PHE A 23 -7.33 5.07 8.14
N LYS A 24 -8.56 4.86 7.64
CA LYS A 24 -9.52 5.95 7.46
C LYS A 24 -9.77 6.78 8.74
N PRO A 25 -9.95 6.21 9.95
CA PRO A 25 -10.10 6.98 11.19
C PRO A 25 -8.85 7.80 11.59
N LEU A 26 -7.70 7.56 10.96
CA LEU A 26 -6.45 8.29 11.18
C LEU A 26 -6.20 9.35 10.07
N ASP A 27 -7.19 9.59 9.21
CA ASP A 27 -7.09 10.47 8.03
C ASP A 27 -5.96 10.05 7.06
N TYR A 28 -5.69 8.75 7.00
CA TYR A 28 -4.72 8.18 6.07
C TYR A 28 -5.45 7.64 4.85
N SER A 29 -4.90 7.93 3.68
CA SER A 29 -5.42 7.49 2.39
C SER A 29 -4.32 6.88 1.54
N ILE A 30 -4.70 6.24 0.43
CA ILE A 30 -3.74 5.71 -0.53
C ILE A 30 -3.00 6.88 -1.17
N GLN A 31 -1.68 6.90 -0.99
CA GLN A 31 -0.80 7.87 -1.63
C GLN A 31 -0.29 7.36 -2.98
N MET A 32 -0.18 6.04 -3.14
CA MET A 32 0.32 5.41 -4.34
C MET A 32 -0.26 4.01 -4.52
N GLU A 33 -0.59 3.64 -5.75
CA GLU A 33 -1.04 2.30 -6.11
C GLU A 33 -0.58 1.97 -7.54
N PHE A 34 0.08 0.82 -7.72
CA PHE A 34 0.58 0.39 -9.03
C PHE A 34 0.86 -1.11 -9.04
N VAL A 35 1.14 -1.63 -10.23
CA VAL A 35 1.69 -2.97 -10.46
C VAL A 35 3.20 -2.85 -10.60
N ALA A 36 3.94 -3.65 -9.85
CA ALA A 36 5.39 -3.69 -9.86
C ALA A 36 5.92 -4.48 -11.07
N GLU A 37 5.68 -3.96 -12.28
CA GLU A 37 6.04 -4.60 -13.55
C GLU A 37 7.55 -4.89 -13.69
N TRP A 38 8.38 -4.20 -12.89
CA TRP A 38 9.82 -4.45 -12.82
C TRP A 38 10.19 -5.76 -12.12
N ASN A 39 9.30 -6.34 -11.33
CA ASN A 39 9.57 -7.58 -10.62
C ASN A 39 9.38 -8.77 -11.57
N GLN A 40 10.48 -9.29 -12.12
CA GLN A 40 10.46 -10.41 -13.08
C GLN A 40 9.89 -11.70 -12.47
N ASP A 41 10.06 -11.91 -11.16
CA ASP A 41 9.54 -13.11 -10.49
C ASP A 41 8.02 -13.01 -10.27
N PHE A 42 7.50 -11.80 -10.10
CA PHE A 42 6.10 -11.50 -9.87
C PHE A 42 5.63 -10.28 -10.67
N PRO A 43 5.53 -10.38 -12.01
CA PRO A 43 5.29 -9.23 -12.89
C PRO A 43 3.90 -8.61 -12.71
N THR A 44 3.00 -9.30 -12.02
CA THR A 44 1.64 -8.84 -11.68
C THR A 44 1.50 -8.44 -10.21
N GLN A 45 2.60 -8.34 -9.46
CA GLN A 45 2.59 -7.94 -8.06
C GLN A 45 1.98 -6.55 -7.93
N ARG A 46 0.92 -6.45 -7.13
CA ARG A 46 0.26 -5.18 -6.83
C ARG A 46 0.81 -4.61 -5.53
N MET A 47 0.92 -3.29 -5.50
CA MET A 47 1.43 -2.54 -4.35
C MET A 47 0.54 -1.33 -4.09
N CYS A 48 0.39 -0.97 -2.82
CA CYS A 48 -0.17 0.32 -2.42
C CYS A 48 0.54 0.85 -1.18
N ALA A 49 0.63 2.17 -1.08
CA ALA A 49 1.16 2.88 0.08
C ALA A 49 0.06 3.74 0.70
N PHE A 50 -0.03 3.72 2.03
CA PHE A 50 -0.95 4.56 2.81
C PHE A 50 -0.15 5.59 3.61
N GLY A 51 -0.72 6.79 3.76
CA GLY A 51 -0.12 7.87 4.53
C GLY A 51 -1.04 9.08 4.62
N PRO A 52 -0.58 10.17 5.27
CA PRO A 52 -1.30 11.43 5.27
C PRO A 52 -1.45 11.97 3.85
N GLU A 53 -2.61 12.57 3.57
CA GLU A 53 -2.88 13.18 2.27
C GLU A 53 -1.81 14.23 1.90
N GLY A 54 -1.34 14.17 0.65
CA GLY A 54 -0.35 15.12 0.11
C GLY A 54 1.08 14.91 0.62
N LYS A 55 1.35 13.80 1.33
CA LYS A 55 2.69 13.39 1.76
C LYS A 55 3.03 12.03 1.15
N PRO A 56 3.42 11.99 -0.14
CA PRO A 56 4.04 10.79 -0.69
C PRO A 56 5.31 10.54 0.12
N VAL A 57 5.33 9.43 0.86
CA VAL A 57 6.53 8.90 1.53
C VAL A 57 7.38 8.21 0.48
#